data_AF-A0A2A4VWR3-F1
#
_entry.id   AF-A0A2A4VWR3-F1
#
_cell.length_a   1.000
_cell.length_b   1.000
_cell.length_c   1.000
_cell.angle_alpha   90.00
_cell.angle_beta   90.00
_cell.angle_gamma   90.00
#
_symmetry.space_group_name_H-M   'P 1'
#
loop_
_entity.id
_entity.type
_entity.pdbx_description
1 polymer ?
#
loop_
_entity_poly.entity_id
_entity_poly.type
_entity_poly.pdbx_seq_one_letter_code
_entity_poly.pdbx_strand_id
1 'polypeptide(L)'
;MVKPASQAPKSKSLRDLLLVHELIFIALILLAVMGGAFGIHLWDKSAKESQRIHSLVQEIQQTRGDLYRQMKELFDAFLLSDHNAKDEYKSYTKSILQHFQTLENLAIGIAEKEAISDLKENYQVFVTEAPDMFHQYQISPNDESRKALYQDMET
;
A
#
# COMPACT_ATOMS: atom_id res chain seq x y z
N MET A 1 -67.29 49.97 -34.54
CA MET A 1 -66.03 49.74 -33.79
C MET A 1 -65.84 48.25 -33.62
N VAL A 2 -64.70 47.74 -34.07
CA VAL A 2 -64.38 46.30 -34.19
C VAL A 2 -63.98 45.71 -32.82
N LYS A 3 -64.52 44.53 -32.53
CA LYS A 3 -64.30 43.72 -31.32
C LYS A 3 -62.88 43.09 -31.32
N PRO A 4 -62.11 43.10 -30.22
CA PRO A 4 -60.89 42.30 -30.17
C PRO A 4 -61.24 40.84 -29.85
N ALA A 5 -60.71 39.92 -30.64
CA ALA A 5 -60.83 38.48 -30.43
C ALA A 5 -59.98 38.05 -29.23
N SER A 6 -60.59 37.40 -28.23
CA SER A 6 -59.86 36.72 -27.16
C SER A 6 -59.19 35.48 -27.74
N GLN A 7 -57.85 35.42 -27.68
CA GLN A 7 -57.12 34.21 -28.02
C GLN A 7 -57.49 33.09 -27.04
N ALA A 8 -58.13 32.04 -27.55
CA ALA A 8 -58.47 30.86 -26.75
C ALA A 8 -57.19 30.07 -26.41
N PRO A 9 -57.05 29.58 -25.16
CA PRO A 9 -55.91 28.76 -24.77
C PRO A 9 -55.90 27.45 -25.58
N LYS A 10 -54.78 27.19 -26.25
CA LYS A 10 -54.56 25.99 -27.06
C LYS A 10 -54.65 24.75 -26.16
N SER A 11 -55.72 23.98 -26.27
CA SER A 11 -55.91 22.75 -25.51
C SER A 11 -54.86 21.72 -25.94
N LYS A 12 -53.81 21.53 -25.13
CA LYS A 12 -52.87 20.42 -25.35
C LYS A 12 -53.64 19.11 -25.16
N SER A 13 -53.57 18.23 -26.16
CA SER A 13 -54.20 16.91 -26.12
C SER A 13 -53.61 16.09 -24.97
N LEU A 14 -54.46 15.41 -24.19
CA LEU A 14 -54.04 14.49 -23.12
C LEU A 14 -52.99 13.47 -23.60
N ARG A 15 -53.06 13.09 -24.88
CA ARG A 15 -52.13 12.19 -25.55
C ARG A 15 -50.71 12.75 -25.68
N ASP A 16 -50.61 14.07 -25.86
CA ASP A 16 -49.33 14.80 -25.99
C ASP A 16 -48.63 14.91 -24.62
N LEU A 17 -49.42 15.10 -23.55
CA LEU A 17 -48.93 15.08 -22.18
C LEU A 17 -48.42 13.68 -21.78
N LEU A 18 -49.15 12.63 -22.18
CA LEU A 18 -48.78 11.24 -21.92
C LEU A 18 -47.47 10.86 -22.65
N LEU A 19 -47.32 11.24 -23.92
CA LEU A 19 -46.12 10.97 -24.71
C LEU A 19 -44.86 11.62 -24.12
N VAL A 20 -44.96 12.87 -23.67
CA VAL A 20 -43.83 13.55 -23.01
C VAL A 20 -43.46 12.85 -21.70
N HIS A 21 -44.45 12.41 -20.92
CA HIS A 21 -44.18 11.69 -19.68
C HIS A 21 -43.46 10.35 -19.93
N GLU A 22 -43.93 9.56 -20.90
CA GLU A 22 -43.29 8.29 -21.27
C GLU A 22 -41.86 8.49 -21.77
N LEU A 23 -41.59 9.54 -22.56
CA LEU A 23 -40.25 9.88 -23.02
C LEU A 23 -39.32 10.24 -21.86
N ILE A 24 -39.78 11.07 -20.92
CA ILE A 24 -39.01 11.41 -19.72
C ILE A 24 -38.73 10.16 -18.89
N PHE A 25 -39.72 9.28 -18.74
CA PHE A 25 -39.56 8.04 -17.99
C PHE A 25 -38.51 7.11 -18.63
N ILE A 26 -38.54 6.93 -19.95
CA ILE A 26 -37.51 6.17 -20.69
C ILE A 26 -36.14 6.83 -20.53
N ALA A 27 -36.05 8.16 -20.65
CA ALA A 27 -34.80 8.88 -20.46
C ALA A 27 -34.22 8.66 -19.05
N LEU A 28 -35.07 8.67 -18.01
CA LEU A 28 -34.67 8.40 -16.63
C LEU A 28 -34.17 6.96 -16.45
N ILE A 29 -34.82 5.97 -17.06
CA ILE A 29 -34.35 4.57 -17.05
C ILE A 29 -32.98 4.47 -17.68
N LEU A 30 -32.78 5.07 -18.87
CA LEU A 30 -31.48 5.06 -19.54
C LEU A 30 -30.40 5.72 -18.69
N LEU A 31 -30.71 6.84 -18.05
CA LEU A 31 -29.80 7.55 -17.16
C LEU A 31 -29.44 6.69 -15.93
N ALA A 32 -30.43 6.03 -15.32
CA ALA A 32 -30.21 5.11 -14.20
C ALA A 32 -29.34 3.91 -14.59
N VAL A 33 -29.59 3.29 -15.76
CA VAL A 33 -28.80 2.16 -16.26
C VAL A 33 -27.35 2.59 -16.55
N MET A 34 -27.15 3.72 -17.23
CA MET A 34 -25.82 4.25 -17.52
C MET A 34 -25.07 4.61 -16.22
N GLY A 35 -25.73 5.29 -15.28
CA GLY A 35 -25.16 5.65 -14.00
C GLY A 35 -24.80 4.43 -13.16
N GLY A 36 -25.67 3.41 -13.12
CA GLY A 36 -25.43 2.16 -12.41
C GLY A 36 -24.25 1.39 -12.99
N ALA A 37 -24.18 1.22 -14.31
CA ALA A 37 -23.08 0.53 -14.98
C ALA A 37 -21.74 1.25 -14.75
N PHE A 38 -21.72 2.58 -14.88
CA PHE A 38 -20.52 3.38 -14.64
C PHE A 38 -20.09 3.32 -13.17
N GLY A 39 -21.04 3.39 -12.25
CA GLY A 39 -20.79 3.28 -10.81
C GLY A 39 -20.17 1.95 -10.41
N ILE A 40 -20.70 0.83 -10.93
CA ILE A 40 -20.16 -0.51 -10.67
C ILE A 40 -18.70 -0.61 -11.15
N HIS A 41 -18.40 -0.09 -12.33
CA HIS A 41 -17.04 -0.12 -12.87
C HIS A 41 -16.04 0.68 -12.03
N LEU A 42 -16.43 1.89 -11.59
CA LEU A 42 -15.59 2.70 -10.70
C LEU A 42 -15.40 2.03 -9.33
N TRP A 43 -16.47 1.44 -8.80
CA TRP A 43 -16.43 0.75 -7.52
C TRP A 43 -15.52 -0.48 -7.56
N ASP A 44 -15.59 -1.31 -8.61
CA ASP A 44 -14.70 -2.46 -8.79
C ASP A 44 -13.23 -2.03 -8.87
N LYS A 45 -12.92 -0.98 -9.62
CA LYS A 45 -11.56 -0.43 -9.69
C LYS A 45 -11.09 0.08 -8.32
N SER A 46 -11.94 0.80 -7.60
CA SER A 46 -11.62 1.31 -6.26
C SER A 46 -11.42 0.18 -5.26
N ALA A 47 -12.23 -0.87 -5.32
CA ALA A 47 -12.14 -2.01 -4.41
C ALA A 47 -10.83 -2.77 -4.62
N LYS A 48 -10.44 -3.01 -5.87
CA LYS A 48 -9.16 -3.64 -6.22
C LYS A 48 -7.96 -2.84 -5.73
N GLU A 49 -8.00 -1.52 -5.88
CA GLU A 49 -6.93 -0.66 -5.41
C GLU A 49 -6.84 -0.65 -3.87
N SER A 50 -7.97 -0.55 -3.17
CA SER A 50 -8.00 -0.65 -1.70
C SER A 50 -7.42 -1.99 -1.21
N GLN A 51 -7.74 -3.10 -1.89
CA GLN A 51 -7.19 -4.41 -1.57
C GLN A 51 -5.67 -4.44 -1.79
N ARG A 52 -5.17 -3.89 -2.90
CA ARG A 52 -3.73 -3.80 -3.19
C ARG A 52 -3.00 -2.99 -2.11
N ILE A 53 -3.52 -1.82 -1.74
CA ILE A 53 -2.95 -0.97 -0.69
C ILE A 53 -2.94 -1.71 0.64
N HIS A 54 -4.01 -2.42 0.99
CA HIS A 54 -4.05 -3.25 2.19
C HIS A 54 -2.94 -4.31 2.19
N SER A 55 -2.75 -5.01 1.07
CA SER A 55 -1.66 -5.99 0.91
C SER A 55 -0.28 -5.34 1.04
N LEU A 56 -0.05 -4.18 0.43
CA LEU A 56 1.20 -3.43 0.58
C LEU A 56 1.49 -3.10 2.05
N VAL A 57 0.50 -2.53 2.75
CA VAL A 57 0.66 -2.15 4.16
C VAL A 57 0.94 -3.38 5.01
N GLN A 58 0.21 -4.48 4.80
CA GLN A 58 0.44 -5.72 5.53
C GLN A 58 1.87 -6.23 5.32
N GLU A 59 2.35 -6.25 4.08
CA GLU A 59 3.68 -6.74 3.73
C GLU A 59 4.79 -5.87 4.37
N ILE A 60 4.60 -4.55 4.42
CA ILE A 60 5.51 -3.63 5.13
C ILE A 60 5.57 -3.96 6.62
N GLN A 61 4.42 -4.23 7.25
CA GLN A 61 4.40 -4.57 8.69
C GLN A 61 5.08 -5.92 8.97
N GLN A 62 4.92 -6.90 8.07
CA GLN A 62 5.60 -8.19 8.19
C GLN A 62 7.12 -8.03 8.03
N THR A 63 7.56 -7.30 7.00
CA THR A 63 8.97 -6.95 6.78
C THR A 63 9.59 -6.32 8.03
N ARG A 64 8.90 -5.34 8.62
CA ARG A 64 9.35 -4.67 9.84
C ARG A 64 9.44 -5.63 11.03
N GLY A 65 8.45 -6.51 11.20
CA GLY A 65 8.44 -7.52 12.25
C GLY A 65 9.64 -8.48 12.13
N ASP A 66 9.93 -8.95 10.92
CA ASP A 66 11.06 -9.84 10.67
C ASP A 66 12.40 -9.12 10.81
N LEU A 67 12.50 -7.84 10.44
CA LEU A 67 13.69 -7.03 10.69
C LEU A 67 13.98 -6.91 12.20
N TYR A 68 12.95 -6.68 13.02
CA TYR A 68 13.13 -6.65 14.47
C TYR A 68 13.59 -7.99 15.05
N ARG A 69 13.05 -9.10 14.55
CA ARG A 69 13.50 -10.44 14.97
C ARG A 69 14.93 -10.70 14.52
N GLN A 70 15.28 -10.40 13.27
CA GLN A 70 16.63 -10.51 12.76
C GLN A 70 17.63 -9.77 13.65
N MET A 71 17.33 -8.51 13.99
CA MET A 71 18.18 -7.70 14.85
C MET A 71 18.35 -8.34 16.24
N LYS A 72 17.28 -8.86 16.84
CA LYS A 72 17.37 -9.61 18.10
C LYS A 72 18.31 -10.82 17.96
N GLU A 73 18.16 -11.61 16.90
CA GLU A 73 19.03 -12.79 16.71
C GLU A 73 20.49 -12.39 16.48
N LEU A 74 20.75 -11.23 15.87
CA LEU A 74 22.09 -10.68 15.81
C LEU A 74 22.64 -10.42 17.23
N PHE A 75 21.88 -9.75 18.09
CA PHE A 75 22.28 -9.55 19.48
C PHE A 75 22.49 -10.87 20.23
N ASP A 76 21.61 -11.85 20.06
CA ASP A 76 21.72 -13.13 20.77
C ASP A 76 22.94 -13.93 20.31
N ALA A 77 23.26 -13.91 19.01
CA ALA A 77 24.45 -14.53 18.45
C ALA A 77 25.75 -13.92 19.03
N PHE A 78 25.77 -12.60 19.24
CA PHE A 78 26.99 -11.88 19.61
C PHE A 78 27.14 -11.60 21.10
N LEU A 79 26.05 -11.46 21.86
CA LEU A 79 26.08 -11.16 23.30
C LEU A 79 25.83 -12.40 24.16
N LEU A 80 25.00 -13.35 23.68
CA LEU A 80 24.60 -14.52 24.45
C LEU A 80 25.24 -15.83 23.96
N SER A 81 26.04 -15.77 22.88
CA SER A 81 26.68 -16.94 22.24
C SER A 81 25.67 -18.05 21.89
N ASP A 82 24.45 -17.67 21.53
CA ASP A 82 23.45 -18.62 21.06
C ASP A 82 23.91 -19.21 19.72
N HIS A 83 24.02 -20.53 19.69
CA HIS A 83 24.54 -21.26 18.53
C HIS A 83 23.54 -21.28 17.36
N ASN A 84 22.24 -21.11 17.64
CA ASN A 84 21.19 -21.11 16.63
C ASN A 84 20.96 -19.72 16.02
N ALA A 85 21.26 -18.67 16.78
CA ALA A 85 20.92 -17.30 16.41
C ALA A 85 21.55 -16.84 15.07
N LYS A 86 22.71 -17.36 14.68
CA LYS A 86 23.31 -17.08 13.35
C LYS A 86 22.50 -17.66 12.19
N ASP A 87 21.91 -18.84 12.38
CA ASP A 87 21.09 -19.48 11.36
C ASP A 87 19.71 -18.84 11.31
N GLU A 88 19.15 -18.45 12.46
CA GLU A 88 17.92 -17.68 12.54
C GLU A 88 18.07 -16.29 11.90
N TYR A 89 19.18 -15.58 12.14
CA TYR A 89 19.51 -14.32 11.46
C TYR A 89 19.46 -14.48 9.94
N LYS A 90 20.12 -15.51 9.38
CA LYS A 90 20.10 -15.80 7.94
C LYS A 90 18.71 -16.18 7.43
N SER A 91 17.92 -16.88 8.24
CA SER A 91 16.54 -17.23 7.91
C SER A 91 15.68 -15.97 7.77
N TYR A 92 15.75 -15.06 8.74
CA TYR A 92 15.08 -13.76 8.65
C TYR A 92 15.65 -12.91 7.50
N THR A 93 16.95 -12.99 7.20
CA THR A 93 17.52 -12.33 6.01
C THR A 93 16.78 -12.73 4.75
N LYS A 94 16.59 -14.04 4.56
CA LYS A 94 15.88 -14.59 3.40
C LYS A 94 14.40 -14.19 3.41
N SER A 95 13.74 -14.24 4.56
CA SER A 95 12.33 -13.83 4.71
C SER A 95 12.12 -12.37 4.29
N ILE A 96 12.95 -11.46 4.79
CA ILE A 96 12.91 -10.02 4.47
C ILE A 96 13.13 -9.78 2.97
N LEU A 97 14.09 -10.47 2.34
CA LEU A 97 14.30 -10.36 0.89
C LEU A 97 13.11 -10.87 0.08
N GLN A 98 12.40 -11.89 0.58
CA GLN A 98 11.14 -12.35 -0.03
C GLN A 98 10.04 -11.30 0.11
N HIS A 99 9.93 -10.65 1.27
CA HIS A 99 8.98 -9.54 1.45
C HIS A 99 9.24 -8.38 0.48
N PHE A 100 10.50 -8.01 0.26
CA PHE A 100 10.84 -7.01 -0.77
C PHE A 100 10.40 -7.44 -2.16
N GLN A 101 10.56 -8.72 -2.53
CA GLN A 101 10.08 -9.22 -3.81
C GLN A 101 8.55 -9.13 -3.94
N THR A 102 7.81 -9.44 -2.86
CA THR A 102 6.35 -9.29 -2.82
C THR A 102 5.94 -7.83 -2.96
N LEU A 103 6.61 -6.91 -2.26
CA LEU A 103 6.36 -5.47 -2.35
C LEU A 103 6.59 -4.96 -3.78
N GLU A 104 7.69 -5.34 -4.43
CA GLU A 104 7.97 -4.99 -5.83
C GLU A 104 6.85 -5.47 -6.78
N ASN A 105 6.29 -6.65 -6.54
CA ASN A 105 5.20 -7.22 -7.35
C ASN A 105 3.85 -6.51 -7.12
N LEU A 106 3.61 -5.99 -5.92
CA LEU A 106 2.41 -5.23 -5.58
C LEU A 106 2.49 -3.76 -6.03
N ALA A 107 3.70 -3.24 -6.20
CA ALA A 107 3.95 -1.85 -6.57
C ALA A 107 3.62 -1.58 -8.04
N ILE A 108 2.85 -0.52 -8.28
CA ILE A 108 2.46 -0.10 -9.64
C ILE A 108 3.18 1.20 -10.02
N GLY A 109 3.20 2.16 -9.10
CA GLY A 109 3.76 3.49 -9.34
C GLY A 109 5.29 3.48 -9.43
N ILE A 110 5.84 4.40 -10.22
CA ILE A 110 7.30 4.60 -10.30
C ILE A 110 7.86 4.93 -8.91
N ALA A 111 7.23 5.88 -8.21
CA ALA A 111 7.63 6.26 -6.86
C ALA A 111 7.54 5.12 -5.83
N GLU A 112 6.53 4.23 -5.95
CA GLU A 112 6.42 3.06 -5.06
C GLU A 112 7.61 2.11 -5.29
N LYS A 113 7.93 1.83 -6.56
CA LYS A 113 9.03 0.93 -6.93
C LYS A 113 10.39 1.48 -6.54
N GLU A 114 10.61 2.78 -6.75
CA GLU A 114 11.83 3.47 -6.35
C GLU A 114 12.03 3.39 -4.82
N ALA A 115 11.00 3.75 -4.05
CA ALA A 115 11.07 3.66 -2.59
C ALA A 115 11.34 2.25 -2.06
N ILE A 116 10.75 1.21 -2.67
CA ILE A 116 11.01 -0.19 -2.31
C ILE A 116 12.44 -0.60 -2.67
N SER A 117 12.91 -0.20 -3.85
CA SER A 117 14.28 -0.46 -4.30
C SER A 117 15.31 0.17 -3.36
N ASP A 118 15.13 1.44 -3.00
CA ASP A 118 16.00 2.15 -2.08
C ASP A 118 16.03 1.48 -0.69
N LEU A 119 14.86 1.06 -0.19
CA LEU A 119 14.78 0.32 1.08
C LEU A 119 15.55 -1.00 1.02
N LYS A 120 15.40 -1.74 -0.07
CA LYS A 120 16.06 -3.03 -0.28
C LYS A 120 17.57 -2.87 -0.38
N GLU A 121 18.05 -1.87 -1.10
CA GLU A 121 19.48 -1.58 -1.23
C GLU A 121 20.08 -1.22 0.14
N ASN A 122 19.46 -0.29 0.87
CA ASN A 122 19.89 0.08 2.22
C ASN A 122 19.89 -1.13 3.18
N TYR A 123 18.87 -1.99 3.08
CA TYR A 123 18.80 -3.21 3.86
C TYR A 123 19.92 -4.21 3.50
N GLN A 124 20.27 -4.34 2.22
CA GLN A 124 21.36 -5.21 1.78
C GLN A 124 22.71 -4.75 2.28
N VAL A 125 22.95 -3.43 2.33
CA VAL A 125 24.14 -2.86 2.97
C VAL A 125 24.14 -3.21 4.46
N PHE A 126 23.04 -2.91 5.15
CA PHE A 126 22.90 -3.18 6.59
C PHE A 126 23.17 -4.63 6.96
N VAL A 127 22.56 -5.60 6.25
CA VAL A 127 22.66 -7.02 6.61
C VAL A 127 24.06 -7.59 6.41
N THR A 128 24.86 -6.97 5.55
CA THR A 128 26.26 -7.31 5.31
C THR A 128 27.17 -6.65 6.35
N GLU A 129 26.96 -5.37 6.67
CA GLU A 129 27.87 -4.62 7.55
C GLU A 129 27.63 -4.88 9.04
N ALA A 130 26.37 -5.07 9.45
CA ALA A 130 26.03 -5.18 10.87
C ALA A 130 26.78 -6.34 11.56
N PRO A 131 26.82 -7.58 11.03
CA PRO A 131 27.57 -8.66 11.66
C PRO A 131 29.06 -8.36 11.82
N ASP A 132 29.68 -7.64 10.87
CA ASP A 132 31.09 -7.29 10.93
C ASP A 132 31.40 -6.31 12.07
N MET A 133 30.50 -5.35 12.33
CA MET A 133 30.60 -4.45 13.48
C MET A 133 30.60 -5.22 14.80
N PHE A 134 29.68 -6.18 14.96
CA PHE A 134 29.63 -7.00 16.17
C PHE A 134 30.81 -8.00 16.29
N HIS A 135 31.36 -8.46 15.16
CA HIS A 135 32.59 -9.27 15.16
C HIS A 135 33.81 -8.48 15.65
N GLN A 136 33.98 -7.23 15.19
CA GLN A 136 35.08 -6.37 15.65
C GLN A 136 35.01 -6.12 17.16
N TYR A 137 33.80 -5.93 17.69
CA TYR A 137 33.55 -5.76 19.11
C TYR A 137 34.00 -6.96 19.96
N GLN A 138 33.71 -8.20 19.52
CA GLN A 138 34.14 -9.40 20.25
C GLN A 138 35.67 -9.60 20.28
N ILE A 139 36.38 -9.11 19.27
CA ILE A 139 37.84 -9.32 19.10
C ILE A 139 38.65 -8.31 19.94
N SER A 140 38.09 -7.15 20.29
CA SER A 140 38.70 -6.17 21.21
C SER A 140 37.72 -5.74 22.32
N PRO A 141 37.48 -6.59 23.34
CA PRO A 141 36.60 -6.27 24.45
C PRO A 141 37.34 -5.36 25.45
N ASN A 142 37.51 -4.08 25.10
CA ASN A 142 37.90 -3.05 26.06
C ASN A 142 36.67 -2.18 26.41
N ASP A 143 36.75 -1.41 27.51
CA ASP A 143 35.64 -0.55 27.95
C ASP A 143 35.30 0.58 26.94
N GLU A 144 36.22 0.97 26.06
CA GLU A 144 35.97 1.92 24.97
C GLU A 144 35.16 1.30 23.83
N SER A 145 35.40 0.04 23.45
CA SER A 145 34.62 -0.70 22.44
C SER A 145 33.16 -0.85 22.88
N ARG A 146 32.95 -1.11 24.18
CA ARG A 146 31.63 -1.07 24.85
C ARG A 146 30.95 0.27 24.68
N LYS A 147 31.64 1.33 25.04
CA LYS A 147 31.09 2.68 25.01
C LYS A 147 30.80 3.13 23.57
N ALA A 148 31.66 2.78 22.62
CA ALA A 148 31.50 3.07 21.19
C ALA A 148 30.28 2.37 20.59
N LEU A 149 30.05 1.08 20.90
CA LEU A 149 28.86 0.36 20.41
C LEU A 149 27.56 1.01 20.93
N TYR A 150 27.50 1.39 22.20
CA TYR A 150 26.33 2.09 22.74
C TYR A 150 26.14 3.48 22.11
N GLN A 151 27.22 4.21 21.84
CA GLN A 151 27.16 5.53 21.20
C GLN A 151 26.72 5.45 19.73
N ASP A 152 27.23 4.49 18.98
CA ASP A 152 26.93 4.29 17.55
C ASP A 152 25.49 3.78 17.33
N MET A 153 24.90 3.13 18.34
CA MET A 153 23.50 2.71 18.34
C MET A 153 22.51 3.82 18.74
N GLU A 154 22.97 4.93 19.33
CA GLU A 154 22.12 6.05 19.79
C GLU A 154 22.01 7.21 18.76
N THR A 155 22.85 7.24 17.74
CA THR A 155 22.86 8.24 16.65
C THR A 155 22.32 7.69 15.33
#